data_AF-A0A8X7RX64-F1
#
_entry.id   AF-A0A8X7RX64-F1
#
_cell.length_a   1.000
_cell.length_b   1.000
_cell.length_c   1.000
_cell.angle_alpha   90.00
_cell.angle_beta   90.00
_cell.angle_gamma   90.00
#
_symmetry.space_group_name_H-M   'P 1'
#
loop_
_entity.id
_entity.type
_entity.pdbx_description
1 polymer ?
#
loop_
_entity_poly.entity_id
_entity_poly.type
_entity_poly.pdbx_seq_one_letter_code
_entity_poly.pdbx_strand_id
1 'polypeptide(L)'
;MELQLNTESKILLNGRENSKPLPIDLVMEILSRLPVKSIGRCLCVSKLWASILRLPYFTTLFATRSSVRPHMLLAYGEKGQVLFFSSPQLKNPNENASLTANYLSRVPYGGSSFHISDPVHGLVCLTYIDKEILKEHIICNPSTGQTLTLPKVKTTMVGVRSIFKLVSFLGYVSIDKQFKVLSMEWNSDHYILGPQHQILTLGTQKLEWRLTKCCMPHSFCPKGICINGVLYYRAFYAYTGISVIVCFDFKSEEFSYIEVVKTFETLISDGPLINYNGKLGSLIFEGHPWGDKARSFELLVIGDLEKQEWSTHKYMLPPTWKNVVGEGMLGFAGFFGTNTIVLSRHSYVIYYNIEKNTIVKVGIQGVEAFKCFDCSIFLDHVEGLKLVQEF
;
A
#
# COMPACT_ATOMS: atom_id res chain seq x y z
N MET A 1 -16.52 16.79 -26.17
CA MET A 1 -17.54 16.09 -26.97
C MET A 1 -18.48 15.41 -25.99
N GLU A 2 -19.61 16.06 -25.74
CA GLU A 2 -20.62 15.59 -24.78
C GLU A 2 -21.20 14.25 -25.25
N LEU A 3 -21.02 13.21 -24.46
CA LEU A 3 -21.73 11.95 -24.65
C LEU A 3 -23.10 12.11 -23.99
N GLN A 4 -24.12 12.38 -24.81
CA GLN A 4 -25.52 12.21 -24.43
C GLN A 4 -25.74 10.74 -24.04
N LEU A 5 -25.86 10.49 -22.73
CA LEU A 5 -26.35 9.23 -22.18
C LEU A 5 -27.82 9.09 -22.57
N ASN A 6 -28.06 8.30 -23.62
CA ASN A 6 -29.39 7.94 -24.07
C ASN A 6 -30.11 7.17 -22.94
N THR A 7 -31.05 7.81 -22.27
CA THR A 7 -31.62 7.43 -20.96
C THR A 7 -32.64 6.28 -21.04
N GLU A 8 -32.68 5.52 -22.13
CA GLU A 8 -33.76 4.56 -22.41
C GLU A 8 -33.33 3.09 -22.59
N SER A 9 -32.19 2.68 -22.04
CA SER A 9 -31.83 1.25 -22.04
C SER A 9 -32.42 0.53 -20.82
N LYS A 10 -33.57 -0.11 -21.05
CA LYS A 10 -34.37 -0.87 -20.07
C LYS A 10 -33.83 -2.29 -19.85
N ILE A 11 -33.52 -2.68 -18.61
CA ILE A 11 -33.06 -4.03 -18.24
C ILE A 11 -34.26 -4.95 -17.91
N LEU A 12 -34.57 -5.93 -18.77
CA LEU A 12 -35.51 -7.00 -18.43
C LEU A 12 -34.84 -8.02 -17.50
N LEU A 13 -35.21 -8.00 -16.21
CA LEU A 13 -34.86 -9.04 -15.25
C LEU A 13 -35.98 -10.10 -15.27
N ASN A 14 -35.69 -11.21 -15.96
CA ASN A 14 -36.51 -12.43 -16.10
C ASN A 14 -37.84 -12.32 -16.84
N GLY A 15 -38.14 -13.35 -17.64
CA GLY A 15 -39.30 -13.50 -18.52
C GLY A 15 -40.65 -13.64 -17.81
N ARG A 16 -41.06 -12.64 -17.04
CA ARG A 16 -42.47 -12.38 -16.71
C ARG A 16 -42.85 -11.07 -17.36
N GLU A 17 -43.88 -11.12 -18.21
CA GLU A 17 -44.33 -10.05 -19.11
C GLU A 17 -44.74 -8.72 -18.43
N ASN A 18 -44.60 -8.56 -17.11
CA ASN A 18 -45.09 -7.41 -16.35
C ASN A 18 -44.07 -6.78 -15.35
N SER A 19 -42.77 -7.11 -15.39
CA SER A 19 -41.78 -6.44 -14.54
C SER A 19 -41.28 -5.13 -15.19
N LYS A 20 -41.42 -4.00 -14.48
CA LYS A 20 -40.81 -2.74 -14.95
C LYS A 20 -39.29 -2.87 -14.87
N PRO A 21 -38.56 -2.60 -15.96
CA PRO A 21 -37.11 -2.70 -16.00
C PRO A 21 -36.48 -1.66 -15.07
N LEU A 22 -35.52 -2.10 -14.23
CA LEU A 22 -34.80 -1.18 -13.35
C LEU A 22 -33.91 -0.26 -14.22
N PRO A 23 -33.91 1.07 -13.98
CA PRO A 23 -32.96 1.99 -14.60
C PRO A 23 -31.50 1.53 -14.41
N ILE A 24 -30.68 1.68 -15.46
CA ILE A 24 -29.26 1.28 -15.43
C ILE A 24 -28.51 1.99 -14.31
N ASP A 25 -28.80 3.26 -14.05
CA ASP A 25 -28.16 4.04 -12.99
C ASP A 25 -28.38 3.43 -11.61
N LEU A 26 -29.60 2.94 -11.33
CA LEU A 26 -29.91 2.25 -10.08
C LEU A 26 -29.20 0.89 -10.00
N VAL A 27 -29.09 0.16 -11.12
CA VAL A 27 -28.30 -1.07 -11.17
C VAL A 27 -26.84 -0.76 -10.85
N MET A 28 -26.23 0.24 -11.50
CA MET A 28 -24.86 0.64 -11.20
C MET A 28 -24.68 1.05 -9.73
N GLU A 29 -25.64 1.79 -9.17
CA GLU A 29 -25.58 2.18 -7.76
C GLU A 29 -25.61 0.96 -6.82
N ILE A 30 -26.50 -0.01 -7.06
CA ILE A 30 -26.60 -1.24 -6.28
C ILE A 30 -25.30 -2.04 -6.40
N LEU A 31 -24.83 -2.27 -7.63
CA LEU A 31 -23.63 -3.08 -7.88
C LEU A 31 -22.39 -2.41 -7.28
N SER A 32 -22.25 -1.09 -7.36
CA SER A 32 -21.12 -0.35 -6.77
C SER A 32 -20.95 -0.52 -5.26
N ARG A 33 -21.96 -1.05 -4.56
CA ARG A 33 -21.94 -1.30 -3.12
C ARG A 33 -21.62 -2.75 -2.75
N LEU A 34 -21.55 -3.65 -3.73
CA LEU A 34 -21.25 -5.07 -3.51
C LEU A 34 -19.74 -5.30 -3.34
N PRO A 35 -19.33 -6.35 -2.61
CA PRO A 35 -17.92 -6.76 -2.56
C PRO A 35 -17.37 -7.11 -3.94
N VAL A 36 -16.07 -6.93 -4.16
CA VAL A 36 -15.45 -7.17 -5.48
C VAL A 36 -15.67 -8.59 -6.02
N LYS A 37 -15.67 -9.60 -5.14
CA LYS A 37 -15.99 -10.99 -5.51
C LYS A 37 -17.41 -11.13 -6.10
N SER A 38 -18.37 -10.42 -5.53
CA SER A 38 -19.75 -10.43 -6.02
C SER A 38 -19.83 -9.76 -7.39
N ILE A 39 -19.10 -8.66 -7.60
CA ILE A 39 -18.97 -8.04 -8.93
C ILE A 39 -18.41 -9.02 -9.96
N GLY A 40 -17.37 -9.77 -9.61
CA GLY A 40 -16.81 -10.80 -10.48
C GLY A 40 -17.85 -11.83 -10.94
N ARG A 41 -18.76 -12.25 -10.04
CA ARG A 41 -19.88 -13.14 -10.38
C ARG A 41 -20.95 -12.45 -11.22
N CYS A 42 -21.21 -11.16 -10.96
CA CYS A 42 -22.17 -10.35 -11.71
C CYS A 42 -21.78 -10.18 -13.18
N LEU A 43 -20.48 -10.23 -13.52
CA LEU A 43 -20.00 -10.27 -14.91
C LEU A 43 -20.53 -11.49 -15.70
N CYS A 44 -20.89 -12.58 -15.02
CA CYS A 44 -21.37 -13.81 -15.64
C CYS A 44 -22.90 -13.88 -15.75
N VAL A 45 -23.63 -12.91 -15.20
CA VAL A 45 -25.11 -12.93 -15.15
C VAL A 45 -25.73 -12.68 -16.52
N SER A 46 -25.21 -11.71 -17.29
CA SER A 46 -25.67 -11.41 -18.64
C SER A 46 -24.65 -10.58 -19.42
N LYS A 47 -24.75 -10.55 -20.76
CA LYS A 47 -23.92 -9.68 -21.61
C LYS A 47 -24.06 -8.20 -21.27
N LEU A 48 -25.28 -7.76 -20.92
CA LEU A 48 -25.55 -6.37 -20.54
C LEU A 48 -24.84 -6.00 -19.24
N TRP A 49 -24.94 -6.84 -18.22
CA TRP A 49 -24.23 -6.63 -16.95
C TRP A 49 -22.72 -6.62 -17.16
N ALA A 50 -22.22 -7.55 -17.97
CA ALA A 50 -20.81 -7.62 -18.33
C ALA A 50 -20.32 -6.37 -19.09
N SER A 51 -21.19 -5.69 -19.82
CA SER A 51 -20.90 -4.42 -20.49
C SER A 51 -20.92 -3.25 -19.50
N ILE A 52 -21.96 -3.15 -18.66
CA ILE A 52 -22.09 -2.09 -17.65
C ILE A 52 -20.90 -2.09 -16.68
N LEU A 53 -20.53 -3.27 -16.16
CA LEU A 53 -19.46 -3.43 -15.18
C LEU A 53 -18.06 -3.14 -15.75
N ARG A 54 -17.90 -3.12 -17.08
CA ARG A 54 -16.65 -2.74 -17.77
C ARG A 54 -16.61 -1.27 -18.17
N LEU A 55 -17.68 -0.50 -17.93
CA LEU A 55 -17.66 0.93 -18.22
C LEU A 55 -16.62 1.63 -17.35
N PRO A 56 -15.79 2.53 -17.91
CA PRO A 56 -14.84 3.33 -17.13
C PRO A 56 -15.52 4.11 -15.99
N TYR A 57 -16.75 4.55 -16.23
CA TYR A 57 -17.60 5.20 -15.22
C TYR A 57 -17.88 4.28 -14.03
N PHE A 58 -18.25 3.01 -14.27
CA PHE A 58 -18.50 2.05 -13.19
C PHE A 58 -17.23 1.76 -12.39
N THR A 59 -16.10 1.55 -13.07
CA THR A 59 -14.79 1.37 -12.41
C THR A 59 -14.45 2.53 -11.48
N THR A 60 -14.69 3.77 -11.95
CA THR A 60 -14.47 4.98 -11.14
C THR A 60 -15.43 5.04 -9.96
N LEU A 61 -16.73 4.81 -10.19
CA LEU A 61 -17.76 4.80 -9.16
C LEU A 61 -17.46 3.76 -8.08
N PHE A 62 -17.10 2.53 -8.46
CA PHE A 62 -16.75 1.45 -7.55
C PHE A 62 -15.54 1.85 -6.67
N ALA A 63 -14.47 2.35 -7.29
CA ALA A 63 -13.28 2.79 -6.56
C ALA A 63 -13.61 3.92 -5.56
N THR A 64 -14.39 4.93 -5.98
CA THR A 64 -14.84 6.01 -5.09
C THR A 64 -15.64 5.49 -3.90
N ARG A 65 -16.56 4.53 -4.13
CA ARG A 65 -17.33 3.90 -3.05
C ARG A 65 -16.44 3.09 -2.10
N SER A 66 -15.46 2.37 -2.65
CA SER A 66 -14.50 1.62 -1.85
C SER A 66 -13.59 2.54 -1.02
N SER A 67 -13.20 3.73 -1.52
CA SER A 67 -12.39 4.68 -0.75
C SER A 67 -13.09 5.21 0.50
N VAL A 68 -14.43 5.28 0.50
CA VAL A 68 -15.22 5.69 1.67
C VAL A 68 -15.38 4.55 2.69
N ARG A 69 -15.08 3.31 2.26
CA ARG A 69 -15.17 2.08 3.06
C ARG A 69 -13.82 1.36 3.02
N PRO A 70 -12.77 1.94 3.64
CA PRO A 70 -11.43 1.38 3.56
C PRO A 70 -11.40 -0.05 4.07
N HIS A 71 -10.64 -0.88 3.36
CA HIS A 71 -10.33 -2.24 3.77
C HIS A 71 -8.86 -2.32 4.12
N MET A 72 -8.51 -3.28 4.98
CA MET A 72 -7.13 -3.71 5.12
C MET A 72 -6.83 -4.73 4.03
N LEU A 73 -5.71 -4.54 3.34
CA LEU A 73 -5.14 -5.56 2.46
C LEU A 73 -4.14 -6.39 3.25
N LEU A 74 -4.34 -7.70 3.26
CA LEU A 74 -3.47 -8.67 3.88
C LEU A 74 -2.75 -9.43 2.77
N ALA A 75 -1.43 -9.46 2.81
CA ALA A 75 -0.60 -10.20 1.87
C ALA A 75 0.25 -11.24 2.63
N TYR A 76 0.15 -12.50 2.23
CA TYR A 76 0.89 -13.61 2.84
C TYR A 76 1.73 -14.34 1.80
N GLY A 77 3.00 -14.54 2.10
CA GLY A 77 3.88 -15.41 1.32
C GLY A 77 3.61 -16.89 1.59
N GLU A 78 3.36 -17.67 0.54
CA GLU A 78 3.25 -19.13 0.62
C GLU A 78 3.86 -19.79 -0.62
N LYS A 79 4.91 -20.61 -0.44
CA LYS A 79 5.48 -21.51 -1.47
C LYS A 79 5.72 -20.85 -2.84
N GLY A 80 6.32 -19.66 -2.86
CA GLY A 80 6.60 -18.93 -4.12
C GLY A 80 5.38 -18.21 -4.71
N GLN A 81 4.33 -18.00 -3.91
CA GLN A 81 3.14 -17.24 -4.26
C GLN A 81 2.81 -16.22 -3.17
N VAL A 82 2.15 -15.13 -3.55
CA VAL A 82 1.54 -14.19 -2.61
C VAL A 82 0.04 -14.42 -2.62
N LEU A 83 -0.55 -14.63 -1.46
CA LEU A 83 -2.00 -14.70 -1.25
C LEU A 83 -2.49 -13.37 -0.72
N PHE A 84 -3.51 -12.82 -1.38
CA PHE A 84 -4.15 -11.58 -0.98
C PHE A 84 -5.50 -11.84 -0.34
N PHE A 85 -5.77 -11.17 0.77
CA PHE A 85 -7.06 -11.13 1.44
C PHE A 85 -7.44 -9.68 1.73
N SER A 86 -8.73 -9.39 1.82
CA SER A 86 -9.23 -8.12 2.35
C SER A 86 -10.05 -8.34 3.60
N SER A 87 -10.03 -7.36 4.50
CA SER A 87 -10.94 -7.32 5.64
C SER A 87 -11.42 -5.88 5.87
N PRO A 88 -12.69 -5.66 6.29
CA PRO A 88 -13.16 -4.32 6.60
C PRO A 88 -12.29 -3.66 7.68
N GLN A 89 -11.97 -2.38 7.50
CA GLN A 89 -11.20 -1.64 8.51
C GLN A 89 -12.13 -1.03 9.56
N LEU A 90 -11.90 -1.36 10.83
CA LEU A 90 -12.76 -0.93 11.94
C LEU A 90 -12.36 0.46 12.43
N LYS A 91 -13.33 1.38 12.52
CA LYS A 91 -13.10 2.75 13.03
C LYS A 91 -13.03 2.86 14.55
N ASN A 92 -13.78 2.03 15.26
CA ASN A 92 -13.83 2.00 16.72
C ASN A 92 -14.17 0.56 17.15
N PRO A 93 -13.24 -0.39 17.01
CA PRO A 93 -13.47 -1.75 17.46
C PRO A 93 -13.65 -1.78 18.98
N ASN A 94 -14.51 -2.67 19.46
CA ASN A 94 -14.62 -3.06 20.87
C ASN A 94 -13.98 -4.44 21.07
N GLU A 95 -13.92 -4.92 22.31
CA GLU A 95 -13.29 -6.20 22.65
C GLU A 95 -13.96 -7.42 22.00
N ASN A 96 -15.24 -7.31 21.62
CA ASN A 96 -15.99 -8.37 20.95
C ASN A 96 -15.85 -8.33 19.43
N ALA A 97 -15.07 -7.37 18.89
CA ALA A 97 -14.87 -7.27 17.47
C ALA A 97 -14.06 -8.46 16.95
N SER A 98 -14.46 -8.97 15.79
CA SER A 98 -13.70 -9.96 15.03
C SER A 98 -13.64 -9.54 13.57
N LEU A 99 -12.51 -9.79 12.94
CA LEU A 99 -12.33 -9.56 11.51
C LEU A 99 -12.42 -10.89 10.78
N THR A 100 -12.97 -10.86 9.56
CA THR A 100 -12.93 -12.00 8.65
C THR A 100 -12.07 -11.61 7.45
N ALA A 101 -11.04 -12.41 7.16
CA ALA A 101 -10.23 -12.25 5.97
C ALA A 101 -10.94 -12.89 4.78
N ASN A 102 -11.35 -12.07 3.82
CA ASN A 102 -11.92 -12.52 2.57
C ASN A 102 -10.81 -12.75 1.56
N TYR A 103 -10.61 -13.99 1.12
CA TYR A 103 -9.68 -14.28 0.03
C TYR A 103 -10.01 -13.42 -1.19
N LEU A 104 -9.00 -12.75 -1.76
CA LEU A 104 -9.14 -11.99 -2.99
C LEU A 104 -8.56 -12.78 -4.16
N SER A 105 -7.24 -13.00 -4.14
CA SER A 105 -6.51 -13.60 -5.25
C SER A 105 -5.18 -14.21 -4.80
N ARG A 106 -4.48 -14.84 -5.74
CA ARG A 106 -3.11 -15.32 -5.57
C ARG A 106 -2.26 -14.91 -6.76
N VAL A 107 -1.02 -14.54 -6.51
CA VAL A 107 -0.06 -14.19 -7.56
C VAL A 107 1.17 -15.08 -7.43
N PRO A 108 1.47 -15.91 -8.44
CA PRO A 108 2.72 -16.66 -8.46
C PRO A 108 3.89 -15.72 -8.73
N TYR A 109 5.01 -15.95 -8.05
CA TYR A 109 6.25 -15.21 -8.30
C TYR A 109 7.47 -16.13 -8.42
N GLY A 110 7.39 -17.41 -8.07
CA GLY A 110 8.44 -18.40 -8.38
C GLY A 110 9.80 -18.20 -7.68
N GLY A 111 9.93 -17.17 -6.84
CA GLY A 111 11.15 -16.79 -6.13
C GLY A 111 11.20 -17.23 -4.66
N SER A 112 12.33 -16.95 -4.01
CA SER A 112 12.55 -17.25 -2.58
C SER A 112 12.01 -16.17 -1.63
N SER A 113 11.92 -14.93 -2.10
CA SER A 113 11.42 -13.78 -1.33
C SER A 113 10.81 -12.73 -2.26
N PHE A 114 9.94 -11.89 -1.72
CA PHE A 114 9.30 -10.79 -2.45
C PHE A 114 9.25 -9.53 -1.58
N HIS A 115 9.13 -8.39 -2.25
CA HIS A 115 8.78 -7.10 -1.69
C HIS A 115 7.46 -6.64 -2.30
N ILE A 116 6.58 -6.05 -1.50
CA ILE A 116 5.32 -5.45 -1.96
C ILE A 116 5.39 -3.95 -1.64
N SER A 117 5.15 -3.11 -2.63
CA SER A 117 4.96 -1.67 -2.40
C SER A 117 3.65 -1.40 -1.66
N ASP A 118 3.52 -0.22 -1.05
CA ASP A 118 2.22 0.23 -0.57
C ASP A 118 1.17 0.21 -1.70
N PRO A 119 -0.09 -0.15 -1.39
CA PRO A 119 -1.17 -0.09 -2.36
C PRO A 119 -1.45 1.35 -2.79
N VAL A 120 -1.48 1.58 -4.09
CA VAL A 120 -1.81 2.88 -4.68
C VAL A 120 -3.00 2.70 -5.61
N HIS A 121 -4.13 3.33 -5.27
CA HIS A 121 -5.39 3.22 -6.02
C HIS A 121 -5.81 1.76 -6.32
N GLY A 122 -5.61 0.88 -5.34
CA GLY A 122 -5.98 -0.55 -5.43
C GLY A 122 -4.97 -1.44 -6.15
N LEU A 123 -3.85 -0.89 -6.61
CA LEU A 123 -2.76 -1.64 -7.25
C LEU A 123 -1.56 -1.75 -6.31
N VAL A 124 -0.82 -2.85 -6.43
CA VAL A 124 0.48 -3.05 -5.76
C VAL A 124 1.56 -3.40 -6.77
N CYS A 125 2.79 -3.05 -6.47
CA CYS A 125 3.96 -3.52 -7.19
C CYS A 125 4.64 -4.63 -6.38
N LEU A 126 4.73 -5.81 -6.96
CA LEU A 126 5.52 -6.93 -6.46
C LEU A 126 6.90 -6.91 -7.10
N THR A 127 7.94 -7.11 -6.31
CA THR A 127 9.30 -7.32 -6.80
C THR A 127 9.87 -8.54 -6.13
N TYR A 128 10.41 -9.49 -6.90
CA TYR A 128 10.98 -10.72 -6.36
C TYR A 128 12.25 -11.12 -7.09
N ILE A 129 12.94 -12.10 -6.51
CA ILE A 129 14.19 -12.65 -7.04
C ILE A 129 13.89 -14.07 -7.54
N ASP A 130 13.97 -14.29 -8.86
CA ASP A 130 13.97 -15.62 -9.47
C ASP A 130 15.41 -16.06 -9.79
N LYS A 131 15.74 -17.29 -9.39
CA LYS A 131 16.99 -18.03 -9.71
C LYS A 131 18.25 -17.16 -9.74
N GLU A 132 18.50 -16.45 -8.65
CA GLU A 132 19.69 -15.64 -8.34
C GLU A 132 20.08 -14.53 -9.35
N ILE A 133 19.37 -14.35 -10.46
CA ILE A 133 19.83 -13.46 -11.55
C ILE A 133 18.70 -12.57 -12.11
N LEU A 134 17.45 -13.03 -12.11
CA LEU A 134 16.36 -12.30 -12.77
C LEU A 134 15.38 -11.72 -11.75
N LYS A 135 15.43 -10.41 -11.60
CA LYS A 135 14.46 -9.64 -10.81
C LYS A 135 13.32 -9.24 -11.72
N GLU A 136 12.11 -9.64 -11.34
CA GLU A 136 10.90 -9.30 -12.08
C GLU A 136 9.99 -8.40 -11.25
N HIS A 137 9.27 -7.55 -11.95
CA HIS A 137 8.31 -6.62 -11.38
C HIS A 137 6.93 -6.98 -11.89
N ILE A 138 5.99 -7.19 -10.98
CA ILE A 138 4.61 -7.48 -11.33
C ILE A 138 3.73 -6.40 -10.72
N ILE A 139 3.03 -5.65 -11.56
CA ILE A 139 1.90 -4.85 -11.11
C ILE A 139 0.72 -5.78 -10.94
N CYS A 140 0.11 -5.77 -9.78
CA CYS A 140 -1.06 -6.59 -9.48
C CYS A 140 -2.21 -5.71 -9.00
N ASN A 141 -3.42 -6.06 -9.43
CA ASN A 141 -4.64 -5.69 -8.75
C ASN A 141 -5.05 -6.85 -7.82
N PRO A 142 -4.83 -6.76 -6.50
CA PRO A 142 -5.19 -7.82 -5.57
C PRO A 142 -6.66 -8.20 -5.62
N SER A 143 -7.55 -7.24 -5.89
CA SER A 143 -9.00 -7.44 -5.87
C SER A 143 -9.49 -8.29 -7.04
N THR A 144 -8.86 -8.18 -8.20
CA THR A 144 -9.23 -8.94 -9.42
C THR A 144 -8.29 -10.11 -9.69
N GLY A 145 -7.11 -10.12 -9.07
CA GLY A 145 -6.04 -11.08 -9.35
C GLY A 145 -5.33 -10.85 -10.68
N GLN A 146 -5.63 -9.76 -11.39
CA GLN A 146 -4.95 -9.44 -12.64
C GLN A 146 -3.53 -8.95 -12.38
N THR A 147 -2.64 -9.34 -13.28
CA THR A 147 -1.21 -9.04 -13.19
C THR A 147 -0.69 -8.51 -14.52
N LEU A 148 0.30 -7.63 -14.44
CA LEU A 148 1.10 -7.16 -15.55
C LEU A 148 2.57 -7.29 -15.18
N THR A 149 3.30 -8.15 -15.89
CA THR A 149 4.75 -8.26 -15.76
C THR A 149 5.40 -7.12 -16.52
N LEU A 150 6.23 -6.33 -15.83
CA LEU A 150 6.96 -5.23 -16.45
C LEU A 150 8.22 -5.75 -17.15
N PRO A 151 8.75 -4.99 -18.13
CA PRO A 151 10.05 -5.28 -18.71
C PRO A 151 11.14 -5.39 -17.64
N LYS A 152 12.23 -6.09 -17.96
CA LYS A 152 13.38 -6.17 -17.04
C LYS A 152 14.05 -4.81 -16.90
N VAL A 153 14.35 -4.44 -15.67
CA VAL A 153 15.16 -3.27 -15.34
C VAL A 153 16.54 -3.44 -15.96
N LYS A 154 17.08 -2.39 -16.58
CA LYS A 154 18.41 -2.43 -17.21
C LYS A 154 19.46 -2.36 -16.10
N THR A 155 20.02 -3.49 -15.68
CA THR A 155 21.08 -3.51 -14.65
C THR A 155 22.45 -3.43 -15.33
N THR A 156 23.28 -2.45 -14.94
CA THR A 156 24.65 -2.32 -15.45
C THR A 156 25.64 -3.27 -14.77
N MET A 157 25.23 -3.96 -13.70
CA MET A 157 26.11 -4.79 -12.87
C MET A 157 25.88 -6.29 -13.09
N VAL A 158 26.19 -6.76 -14.31
CA VAL A 158 26.23 -8.19 -14.63
C VAL A 158 27.58 -8.74 -14.14
N GLY A 159 27.59 -9.59 -13.11
CA GLY A 159 28.78 -10.36 -12.72
C GLY A 159 29.09 -10.48 -11.23
N VAL A 160 28.50 -9.65 -10.36
CA VAL A 160 28.68 -9.75 -8.91
C VAL A 160 27.47 -10.49 -8.32
N ARG A 161 27.64 -11.80 -8.07
CA ARG A 161 26.60 -12.65 -7.48
C ARG A 161 26.08 -12.05 -6.16
N SER A 162 24.77 -12.17 -5.94
CA SER A 162 24.07 -12.16 -4.64
C SER A 162 24.00 -10.89 -3.75
N ILE A 163 24.63 -9.75 -4.08
CA ILE A 163 24.68 -8.60 -3.14
C ILE A 163 23.63 -7.51 -3.42
N PHE A 164 23.17 -7.34 -4.67
CA PHE A 164 22.25 -6.23 -4.99
C PHE A 164 20.79 -6.64 -4.94
N LYS A 165 19.95 -5.87 -4.24
CA LYS A 165 18.49 -6.04 -4.16
C LYS A 165 17.80 -4.89 -4.90
N LEU A 166 16.61 -5.16 -5.46
CA LEU A 166 15.74 -4.11 -6.00
C LEU A 166 14.61 -3.84 -5.01
N VAL A 167 14.30 -2.57 -4.83
CA VAL A 167 13.05 -2.16 -4.20
C VAL A 167 12.33 -1.24 -5.16
N SER A 168 11.02 -1.47 -5.26
CA SER A 168 10.17 -0.75 -6.20
C SER A 168 9.01 -0.12 -5.48
N PHE A 169 8.71 1.10 -5.87
CA PHE A 169 7.62 1.90 -5.32
C PHE A 169 6.66 2.26 -6.44
N LEU A 170 5.39 2.03 -6.17
CA LEU A 170 4.31 2.46 -7.04
C LEU A 170 3.89 3.88 -6.63
N GLY A 171 3.75 4.76 -7.61
CA GLY A 171 3.26 6.12 -7.44
C GLY A 171 2.11 6.40 -8.39
N TYR A 172 1.27 7.37 -8.03
CA TYR A 172 0.18 7.85 -8.87
C TYR A 172 0.24 9.37 -8.99
N VAL A 173 0.32 9.83 -10.24
CA VAL A 173 0.28 11.25 -10.61
C VAL A 173 -1.17 11.60 -10.93
N SER A 174 -1.83 12.26 -9.99
CA SER A 174 -3.28 12.49 -10.01
C SER A 174 -3.75 13.41 -11.15
N ILE A 175 -2.94 14.41 -11.53
CA ILE A 175 -3.25 15.33 -12.64
C ILE A 175 -3.31 14.57 -13.97
N ASP A 176 -2.31 13.73 -14.22
CA ASP A 176 -2.17 12.98 -15.46
C ASP A 176 -2.91 11.62 -15.42
N LYS A 177 -3.52 11.30 -14.27
CA LYS A 177 -4.15 10.02 -13.96
C LYS A 177 -3.27 8.81 -14.26
N GLN A 178 -1.97 8.96 -14.04
CA GLN A 178 -0.96 8.04 -14.53
C GLN A 178 -0.23 7.36 -13.37
N PHE A 179 0.03 6.06 -13.52
CA PHE A 179 0.88 5.33 -12.59
C PHE A 179 2.32 5.32 -13.07
N LYS A 180 3.23 5.42 -12.12
CA LYS A 180 4.66 5.31 -12.36
C LYS A 180 5.27 4.37 -11.33
N VAL A 181 6.30 3.66 -11.75
CA VAL A 181 7.04 2.70 -10.92
C VAL A 181 8.47 3.20 -10.82
N LEU A 182 8.91 3.54 -9.62
CA LEU A 182 10.32 3.82 -9.34
C LEU A 182 10.95 2.51 -8.88
N SER A 183 12.00 2.05 -9.57
CA SER A 183 12.80 0.90 -9.18
C SER A 183 14.21 1.37 -8.82
N MET A 184 14.64 1.03 -7.62
CA MET A 184 15.93 1.42 -7.07
C MET A 184 16.76 0.19 -6.72
N GLU A 185 18.04 0.25 -7.09
CA GLU A 185 19.02 -0.79 -6.79
C GLU A 185 19.84 -0.41 -5.57
N TRP A 186 19.96 -1.32 -4.61
CA TRP A 186 20.75 -1.13 -3.41
C TRP A 186 21.64 -2.33 -3.13
N ASN A 187 22.80 -2.08 -2.57
CA ASN A 187 23.77 -3.09 -2.14
C ASN A 187 23.43 -3.56 -0.73
N SER A 188 23.22 -4.86 -0.51
CA SER A 188 22.85 -5.40 0.80
C SER A 188 23.95 -5.33 1.85
N ASP A 189 25.21 -5.32 1.44
CA ASP A 189 26.36 -5.38 2.36
C ASP A 189 26.70 -4.01 2.91
N HIS A 190 26.50 -2.97 2.10
CA HIS A 190 26.79 -1.59 2.49
C HIS A 190 25.53 -0.74 2.72
N TYR A 191 24.35 -1.29 2.42
CA TYR A 191 23.06 -0.58 2.37
C TYR A 191 23.06 0.64 1.45
N ILE A 192 24.06 0.81 0.57
CA ILE A 192 24.22 1.98 -0.31
C ILE A 192 23.36 1.82 -1.57
N LEU A 193 22.62 2.86 -1.94
CA LEU A 193 21.93 2.94 -3.24
C LEU A 193 22.91 3.15 -4.39
N GLY A 194 22.71 2.36 -5.45
CA GLY A 194 23.39 2.59 -6.71
C GLY A 194 22.97 3.93 -7.33
N PRO A 195 23.85 4.60 -8.10
CA PRO A 195 23.56 5.94 -8.65
C PRO A 195 22.49 5.93 -9.75
N GLN A 196 22.11 4.74 -10.24
CA GLN A 196 21.18 4.58 -11.35
C GLN A 196 19.86 4.04 -10.84
N HIS A 197 18.86 4.92 -10.76
CA HIS A 197 17.48 4.54 -10.53
C HIS A 197 16.74 4.52 -11.84
N GLN A 198 15.66 3.76 -11.91
CA GLN A 198 14.87 3.63 -13.12
C GLN A 198 13.42 3.90 -12.82
N ILE A 199 12.78 4.64 -13.71
CA ILE A 199 11.36 4.92 -13.64
C ILE A 199 10.68 4.40 -14.91
N LEU A 200 9.50 3.83 -14.72
CA LEU A 200 8.65 3.35 -15.79
C LEU A 200 7.25 3.93 -15.59
N THR A 201 6.62 4.29 -16.71
CA THR A 201 5.26 4.83 -16.74
C THR A 201 4.31 3.77 -17.28
N LEU A 202 3.20 3.52 -16.59
CA LEU A 202 2.15 2.61 -17.05
C LEU A 202 1.14 3.37 -17.94
N GLY A 203 0.49 2.69 -18.87
CA GLY A 203 -0.46 3.30 -19.80
C GLY A 203 0.17 3.84 -21.08
N THR A 204 1.43 3.49 -21.38
CA THR A 204 2.15 3.95 -22.58
C THR A 204 2.13 2.88 -23.66
N GLN A 205 2.18 3.27 -24.94
CA GLN A 205 2.22 2.31 -26.06
C GLN A 205 3.37 1.31 -25.95
N LYS A 206 4.48 1.73 -25.32
CA LYS A 206 5.64 0.90 -25.03
C LYS A 206 6.04 1.10 -23.58
N LEU A 207 6.05 0.01 -22.82
CA LEU A 207 6.55 0.00 -21.44
C LEU A 207 8.08 -0.03 -21.50
N GLU A 208 8.72 1.04 -21.05
CA GLU A 208 10.18 1.14 -21.03
C GLU A 208 10.68 1.80 -19.75
N TRP A 209 11.76 1.24 -19.22
CA TRP A 209 12.52 1.86 -18.14
C TRP A 209 13.40 2.97 -18.70
N ARG A 210 13.27 4.16 -18.11
CA ARG A 210 14.18 5.28 -18.31
C ARG A 210 15.01 5.50 -17.05
N LEU A 211 16.27 5.92 -17.23
CA LEU A 211 17.13 6.28 -16.12
C LEU A 211 16.63 7.58 -15.50
N THR A 212 16.58 7.62 -14.17
CA THR A 212 16.46 8.85 -13.40
C THR A 212 17.73 9.01 -12.56
N LYS A 213 18.18 10.26 -12.43
CA LYS A 213 19.42 10.59 -11.75
C LYS A 213 19.14 10.87 -10.29
N CYS A 214 19.65 10.01 -9.41
CA CYS A 214 19.79 10.34 -8.00
C CYS A 214 21.12 11.05 -7.80
N CYS A 215 21.06 12.32 -7.41
CA CYS A 215 22.25 13.16 -7.30
C CYS A 215 23.12 12.83 -6.08
N MET A 216 22.60 12.11 -5.09
CA MET A 216 23.30 11.86 -3.82
C MET A 216 23.34 10.38 -3.45
N PRO A 217 24.53 9.77 -3.32
CA PRO A 217 24.67 8.44 -2.73
C PRO A 217 24.19 8.46 -1.28
N HIS A 218 23.25 7.59 -0.94
CA HIS A 218 22.74 7.45 0.41
C HIS A 218 22.48 5.99 0.74
N SER A 219 22.54 5.65 2.03
CA SER A 219 22.11 4.35 2.51
C SER A 219 20.58 4.29 2.54
N PHE A 220 20.02 3.13 2.23
CA PHE A 220 18.60 2.98 1.95
C PHE A 220 17.88 2.17 3.02
N CYS A 221 16.79 2.73 3.53
CA CYS A 221 15.79 1.96 4.26
C CYS A 221 14.68 1.50 3.30
N PRO A 222 14.42 0.19 3.16
CA PRO A 222 13.47 -0.35 2.18
C PRO A 222 12.00 -0.01 2.46
N LYS A 223 11.70 0.70 3.55
CA LYS A 223 10.35 1.17 3.88
C LYS A 223 10.21 2.65 3.54
N GLY A 224 9.35 2.93 2.57
CA GLY A 224 8.90 4.27 2.21
C GLY A 224 7.38 4.36 2.21
N ILE A 225 6.86 5.57 2.18
CA ILE A 225 5.42 5.87 2.13
C ILE A 225 5.14 6.85 1.00
N CYS A 226 4.06 6.60 0.25
CA CYS A 226 3.59 7.52 -0.79
C CYS A 226 2.49 8.43 -0.23
N ILE A 227 2.72 9.74 -0.23
CA ILE A 227 1.74 10.75 0.20
C ILE A 227 1.55 11.73 -0.95
N ASN A 228 0.31 11.84 -1.45
CA ASN A 228 -0.07 12.80 -2.50
C ASN A 228 0.82 12.77 -3.77
N GLY A 229 1.31 11.59 -4.16
CA GLY A 229 2.16 11.43 -5.35
C GLY A 229 3.64 11.68 -5.12
N VAL A 230 4.07 11.89 -3.87
CA VAL A 230 5.47 11.97 -3.46
C VAL A 230 5.81 10.76 -2.60
N LEU A 231 6.87 10.05 -2.96
CA LEU A 231 7.45 8.99 -2.14
C LEU A 231 8.39 9.59 -1.11
N TYR A 232 8.22 9.22 0.16
CA TYR A 232 9.11 9.57 1.25
C TYR A 232 9.75 8.31 1.80
N TYR A 233 11.07 8.29 1.92
CA TYR A 233 11.77 7.18 2.57
C TYR A 233 12.97 7.67 3.35
N ARG A 234 13.39 6.85 4.32
CA ARG A 234 14.48 7.16 5.23
C ARG A 234 15.81 6.74 4.63
N ALA A 235 16.82 7.55 4.85
CA ALA A 235 18.16 7.30 4.37
C ALA A 235 19.20 7.98 5.26
N PHE A 236 20.47 7.67 5.02
CA PHE A 236 21.59 8.41 5.59
C PHE A 236 22.57 8.75 4.47
N TYR A 237 23.16 9.95 4.49
CA TYR A 237 24.21 10.26 3.54
C TYR A 237 25.40 9.31 3.75
N ALA A 238 25.85 8.67 2.67
CA ALA A 238 26.85 7.60 2.76
C ALA A 238 28.19 8.04 3.38
N TYR A 239 28.55 9.32 3.21
CA TYR A 239 29.83 9.87 3.65
C TYR A 239 29.80 10.53 5.02
N THR A 240 28.68 11.17 5.38
CA THR A 240 28.57 11.97 6.62
C THR A 240 27.79 11.23 7.70
N GLY A 241 27.00 10.21 7.35
CA GLY A 241 26.14 9.49 8.28
C GLY A 241 24.91 10.28 8.74
N ILE A 242 24.71 11.50 8.24
CA ILE A 242 23.58 12.36 8.61
C ILE A 242 22.27 11.74 8.12
N SER A 243 21.29 11.64 9.02
CA SER A 243 19.94 11.17 8.72
C SER A 243 19.20 12.15 7.80
N VAL A 244 18.59 11.62 6.75
CA VAL A 244 17.89 12.39 5.73
C VAL A 244 16.61 11.68 5.32
N ILE A 245 15.55 12.46 5.09
CA ILE A 245 14.34 11.97 4.42
C ILE A 245 14.49 12.30 2.94
N VAL A 246 14.48 11.27 2.11
CA VAL A 246 14.52 11.43 0.67
C VAL A 246 13.10 11.46 0.15
N CYS A 247 12.84 12.45 -0.70
CA CYS A 247 11.55 12.68 -1.33
C CYS A 247 11.73 12.47 -2.83
N PHE A 248 10.86 11.66 -3.44
CA PHE A 248 10.80 11.51 -4.89
C PHE A 248 9.41 11.89 -5.38
N ASP A 249 9.32 12.98 -6.13
CA ASP A 249 8.06 13.43 -6.72
C ASP A 249 7.84 12.69 -8.05
N PHE A 250 6.78 11.87 -8.12
CA PHE A 250 6.47 11.13 -9.35
C PHE A 250 6.02 12.03 -10.51
N LYS A 251 5.58 13.25 -10.25
CA LYS A 251 5.17 14.20 -11.29
C LYS A 251 6.38 14.80 -11.99
N SER A 252 7.30 15.42 -11.23
CA SER A 252 8.53 16.01 -11.78
C SER A 252 9.62 14.98 -12.06
N GLU A 253 9.56 13.80 -11.42
CA GLU A 253 10.59 12.75 -11.45
C GLU A 253 11.92 13.18 -10.83
N GLU A 254 11.84 14.08 -9.85
CA GLU A 254 13.00 14.67 -9.18
C GLU A 254 13.12 14.22 -7.72
N PHE A 255 14.37 14.08 -7.29
CA PHE A 255 14.72 13.81 -5.90
C PHE A 255 14.95 15.12 -5.14
N SER A 256 14.41 15.21 -3.94
CA SER A 256 14.73 16.24 -2.95
C SER A 256 15.01 15.60 -1.60
N TYR A 257 15.62 16.37 -0.69
CA TYR A 257 16.22 15.86 0.54
C TYR A 257 15.86 16.78 1.69
N ILE A 258 15.45 16.21 2.81
CA ILE A 258 15.16 16.93 4.05
C ILE A 258 16.15 16.44 5.09
N GLU A 259 17.13 17.29 5.40
CA GLU A 259 18.06 17.02 6.48
C GLU A 259 17.34 17.05 7.82
N VAL A 260 17.49 15.97 8.58
CA VAL A 260 16.85 15.83 9.88
C VAL A 260 17.75 16.49 10.92
N VAL A 261 17.25 17.54 11.58
CA VAL A 261 17.97 18.15 12.70
C VAL A 261 18.17 17.13 13.82
N LYS A 262 19.33 17.19 14.49
CA LYS A 262 19.77 16.23 15.50
C LYS A 262 18.71 15.90 16.56
N THR A 263 17.88 16.88 16.94
CA THR A 263 16.77 16.72 17.90
C THR A 263 15.76 15.65 17.49
N PHE A 264 15.54 15.43 16.18
CA PHE A 264 14.54 14.48 15.65
C PHE A 264 15.17 13.26 14.97
N GLU A 265 16.50 13.15 15.00
CA GLU A 265 17.26 12.12 14.31
C GLU A 265 16.80 10.70 14.73
N THR A 266 16.62 10.45 16.02
CA THR A 266 16.13 9.17 16.54
C THR A 266 14.69 8.87 16.09
N LEU A 267 13.79 9.87 16.15
CA LEU A 267 12.39 9.68 15.75
C LEU A 267 12.26 9.31 14.27
N ILE A 268 13.06 9.94 13.41
CA ILE A 268 13.04 9.64 11.98
C ILE A 268 13.80 8.34 11.68
N SER A 269 14.97 8.14 12.26
CA SER A 269 15.83 6.99 11.93
C SER A 269 15.22 5.66 12.36
N ASP A 270 14.57 5.63 13.52
CA ASP A 270 14.06 4.38 14.12
C ASP A 270 12.54 4.21 13.95
N GLY A 271 11.79 5.30 13.87
CA GLY A 271 10.33 5.30 13.75
C GLY A 271 9.81 5.07 12.32
N PRO A 272 8.66 4.39 12.12
CA PRO A 272 8.07 4.25 10.80
C PRO A 272 7.50 5.60 10.35
N LEU A 273 7.67 5.91 9.06
CA LEU A 273 7.02 7.05 8.44
C LEU A 273 5.50 6.82 8.33
N ILE A 274 4.72 7.86 8.57
CA ILE A 274 3.26 7.82 8.54
C ILE A 274 2.69 8.97 7.71
N ASN A 275 1.48 8.74 7.18
CA ASN A 275 0.66 9.79 6.59
C ASN A 275 -0.30 10.33 7.64
N TYR A 276 -0.04 11.53 8.14
CA TYR A 276 -0.89 12.23 9.10
C TYR A 276 -1.69 13.31 8.38
N ASN A 277 -2.89 12.98 7.89
CA ASN A 277 -3.75 13.89 7.12
C ASN A 277 -3.06 14.59 5.94
N GLY A 278 -2.28 13.84 5.16
CA GLY A 278 -1.54 14.38 4.02
C GLY A 278 -0.21 15.04 4.40
N LYS A 279 0.14 15.10 5.69
CA LYS A 279 1.45 15.52 6.18
C LYS A 279 2.32 14.32 6.53
N LEU A 280 3.62 14.46 6.32
CA LEU A 280 4.58 13.43 6.73
C LEU A 280 4.74 13.45 8.25
N GLY A 281 4.74 12.28 8.86
CA GLY A 281 5.08 12.12 10.26
C GLY A 281 5.94 10.88 10.51
N SER A 282 6.39 10.74 11.75
CA SER A 282 7.03 9.53 12.27
C SER A 282 6.59 9.31 13.71
N LEU A 283 6.67 8.07 14.18
CA LEU A 283 6.41 7.74 15.59
C LEU A 283 7.44 6.79 16.16
N ILE A 284 7.78 6.93 17.44
CA ILE A 284 8.72 6.01 18.11
C ILE A 284 8.21 5.64 19.50
N PHE A 285 8.30 4.37 19.85
CA PHE A 285 7.97 3.87 21.18
C PHE A 285 9.19 3.91 22.10
N GLU A 286 8.98 4.25 23.37
CA GLU A 286 10.01 4.25 24.39
C GLU A 286 10.51 2.81 24.69
N GLY A 287 11.83 2.64 24.77
CA GLY A 287 12.47 1.46 25.37
C GLY A 287 12.69 0.24 24.47
N HIS A 288 12.03 0.15 23.30
CA HIS A 288 12.37 -0.71 22.14
C HIS A 288 11.21 -0.62 21.11
N PRO A 289 11.42 -0.92 19.81
CA PRO A 289 10.35 -0.86 18.83
C PRO A 289 9.25 -1.89 19.11
N TRP A 290 8.03 -1.41 19.35
CA TRP A 290 6.77 -2.18 19.29
C TRP A 290 6.67 -3.40 20.23
N GLY A 291 7.22 -3.27 21.45
CA GLY A 291 7.16 -4.29 22.49
C GLY A 291 6.19 -3.99 23.64
N ASP A 292 5.94 -5.00 24.47
CA ASP A 292 5.07 -4.98 25.65
C ASP A 292 5.55 -4.02 26.75
N LYS A 293 6.85 -3.69 26.76
CA LYS A 293 7.51 -2.84 27.76
C LYS A 293 7.39 -1.34 27.49
N ALA A 294 6.87 -0.94 26.33
CA ALA A 294 6.71 0.47 26.00
C ALA A 294 5.76 1.16 27.00
N ARG A 295 6.15 2.34 27.47
CA ARG A 295 5.35 3.16 28.40
C ARG A 295 4.76 4.40 27.75
N SER A 296 5.43 4.89 26.72
CA SER A 296 5.03 6.06 25.96
C SER A 296 5.48 5.91 24.51
N PHE A 297 4.95 6.77 23.66
CA PHE A 297 5.50 6.99 22.34
C PHE A 297 5.49 8.48 22.02
N GLU A 298 6.36 8.88 21.11
CA GLU A 298 6.47 10.24 20.59
C GLU A 298 6.03 10.24 19.13
N LEU A 299 5.11 11.16 18.81
CA LEU A 299 4.60 11.41 17.47
C LEU A 299 5.18 12.72 16.97
N LEU A 300 5.85 12.65 15.83
CA LEU A 300 6.36 13.79 15.09
C LEU A 300 5.54 14.01 13.84
N VAL A 301 5.07 15.23 13.64
CA VAL A 301 4.37 15.67 12.42
C VAL A 301 5.12 16.85 11.84
N ILE A 302 5.45 16.74 10.56
CA ILE A 302 6.14 17.78 9.81
C ILE A 302 5.07 18.68 9.17
N GLY A 303 5.07 19.95 9.55
CA GLY A 303 4.12 20.97 9.11
C GLY A 303 4.42 21.45 7.70
N ASP A 304 5.35 22.40 7.59
CA ASP A 304 5.89 22.90 6.34
C ASP A 304 7.26 22.22 6.10
N LEU A 305 7.38 21.49 4.98
CA LEU A 305 8.59 20.73 4.64
C LEU A 305 9.77 21.65 4.31
N GLU A 306 9.51 22.82 3.72
CA GLU A 306 10.54 23.79 3.33
C GLU A 306 11.04 24.58 4.54
N LYS A 307 10.12 24.96 5.43
CA LYS A 307 10.45 25.69 6.66
C LYS A 307 10.86 24.80 7.82
N GLN A 308 10.79 23.48 7.63
CA GLN A 308 11.11 22.51 8.68
C GLN A 308 10.35 22.80 9.98
N GLU A 309 9.03 22.97 9.88
CA GLU A 309 8.19 23.18 11.06
C GLU A 309 7.83 21.81 11.68
N TRP A 310 8.59 21.37 12.66
CA TRP A 310 8.40 20.09 13.34
C TRP A 310 7.52 20.25 14.58
N SER A 311 6.52 19.39 14.74
CA SER A 311 5.71 19.33 15.95
C SER A 311 5.79 17.95 16.58
N THR A 312 6.14 17.89 17.86
CA THR A 312 6.29 16.62 18.59
C THR A 312 5.31 16.55 19.74
N HIS A 313 4.63 15.42 19.86
CA HIS A 313 3.66 15.14 20.91
C HIS A 313 4.01 13.81 21.58
N LYS A 314 4.13 13.82 22.90
CA LYS A 314 4.37 12.61 23.69
C LYS A 314 3.06 12.10 24.26
N TYR A 315 2.82 10.81 24.12
CA TYR A 315 1.61 10.14 24.59
C TYR A 315 1.97 9.02 25.54
N MET A 316 1.30 8.98 26.68
CA MET A 316 1.40 7.89 27.64
C MET A 316 0.50 6.74 27.23
N LEU A 317 1.04 5.52 27.26
CA LEU A 317 0.28 4.32 26.94
C LEU A 317 -0.61 3.90 28.11
N PRO A 318 -1.76 3.24 27.83
CA PRO A 318 -2.68 2.83 28.88
C PRO A 318 -2.06 1.72 29.75
N PRO A 319 -2.45 1.59 31.03
CA PRO A 319 -1.94 0.53 31.91
C PRO A 319 -2.18 -0.90 31.36
N THR A 320 -3.20 -1.07 30.53
CA THR A 320 -3.54 -2.34 29.87
C THR A 320 -2.65 -2.68 28.68
N TRP A 321 -1.77 -1.78 28.23
CA TRP A 321 -0.92 -1.95 27.04
C TRP A 321 -0.18 -3.28 27.04
N LYS A 322 0.56 -3.55 28.12
CA LYS A 322 1.36 -4.76 28.28
C LYS A 322 0.52 -6.04 28.16
N ASN A 323 -0.67 -6.04 28.76
CA ASN A 323 -1.56 -7.19 28.78
C ASN A 323 -2.16 -7.48 27.39
N VAL A 324 -2.47 -6.43 26.63
CA VAL A 324 -3.10 -6.57 25.30
C VAL A 324 -2.07 -6.88 24.21
N VAL A 325 -0.92 -6.21 24.23
CA VAL A 325 0.19 -6.45 23.30
C VAL A 325 0.77 -7.84 23.50
N GLY A 326 0.97 -8.25 24.75
CA GLY A 326 1.61 -9.51 25.12
C GLY A 326 3.07 -9.57 24.65
N GLU A 327 3.75 -10.68 24.90
CA GLU A 327 5.16 -10.81 24.58
C GLU A 327 5.42 -10.96 23.06
N GLY A 328 6.42 -10.21 22.57
CA GLY A 328 6.92 -10.29 21.21
C GLY A 328 6.95 -8.96 20.48
N MET A 329 7.58 -8.97 19.31
CA MET A 329 7.67 -7.80 18.43
C MET A 329 6.44 -7.73 17.53
N LEU A 330 5.74 -6.60 17.52
CA LEU A 330 4.65 -6.33 16.59
C LEU A 330 5.16 -5.63 15.34
N GLY A 331 4.48 -5.89 14.21
CA GLY A 331 4.65 -5.10 13.00
C GLY A 331 3.84 -3.80 13.10
N PHE A 332 4.37 -2.72 12.52
CA PHE A 332 3.58 -1.51 12.27
C PHE A 332 2.79 -1.70 10.98
N ALA A 333 1.45 -1.70 11.06
CA ALA A 333 0.58 -1.81 9.89
C ALA A 333 0.22 -0.45 9.30
N GLY A 334 0.11 0.58 10.14
CA GLY A 334 -0.15 1.94 9.67
C GLY A 334 -0.78 2.84 10.72
N PHE A 335 -1.05 4.06 10.28
CA PHE A 335 -1.79 5.07 11.03
C PHE A 335 -3.11 5.33 10.31
N PHE A 336 -4.22 5.17 11.03
CA PHE A 336 -5.56 5.29 10.47
C PHE A 336 -6.28 6.51 11.01
N GLY A 337 -6.82 7.32 10.09
CA GLY A 337 -7.45 8.59 10.42
C GLY A 337 -6.46 9.54 11.09
N THR A 338 -6.86 10.14 12.21
CA THR A 338 -6.05 11.12 12.96
C THR A 338 -5.57 10.61 14.31
N ASN A 339 -6.08 9.47 14.77
CA ASN A 339 -5.98 9.09 16.17
C ASN A 339 -5.74 7.60 16.39
N THR A 340 -5.64 6.77 15.35
CA THR A 340 -5.58 5.32 15.53
C THR A 340 -4.28 4.74 14.97
N ILE A 341 -3.46 4.16 15.85
CA ILE A 341 -2.30 3.37 15.47
C ILE A 341 -2.75 1.92 15.32
N VAL A 342 -2.37 1.29 14.20
CA VAL A 342 -2.63 -0.14 13.96
C VAL A 342 -1.31 -0.89 13.97
N LEU A 343 -1.18 -1.79 14.94
CA LEU A 343 -0.10 -2.76 15.02
C LEU A 343 -0.63 -4.12 14.58
N SER A 344 0.25 -4.98 14.09
CA SER A 344 -0.14 -6.27 13.55
C SER A 344 0.79 -7.41 13.95
N ARG A 345 0.21 -8.60 13.92
CA ARG A 345 0.90 -9.88 13.88
C ARG A 345 0.11 -10.79 12.94
N HIS A 346 0.74 -11.86 12.44
CA HIS A 346 0.23 -12.73 11.37
C HIS A 346 -1.29 -13.06 11.40
N SER A 347 -1.92 -13.20 12.56
CA SER A 347 -3.34 -13.55 12.72
C SER A 347 -4.21 -12.54 13.48
N TYR A 348 -3.66 -11.37 13.87
CA TYR A 348 -4.43 -10.36 14.59
C TYR A 348 -3.87 -8.95 14.39
N VAL A 349 -4.72 -7.96 14.63
CA VAL A 349 -4.34 -6.54 14.68
C VAL A 349 -4.66 -5.97 16.05
N ILE A 350 -3.91 -4.96 16.44
CA ILE A 350 -4.14 -4.18 17.65
C ILE A 350 -4.41 -2.75 17.23
N TYR A 351 -5.59 -2.26 17.61
CA TYR A 351 -6.00 -0.88 17.42
C TYR A 351 -5.73 -0.12 18.71
N TYR A 352 -4.93 0.93 18.62
CA TYR A 352 -4.72 1.87 19.72
C TYR A 352 -5.23 3.24 19.31
N ASN A 353 -6.28 3.71 19.99
CA ASN A 353 -6.83 5.04 19.79
C ASN A 353 -6.19 6.02 20.79
N ILE A 354 -5.48 7.01 20.26
CA ILE A 354 -4.70 8.01 20.98
C ILE A 354 -5.60 8.94 21.79
N GLU A 355 -6.70 9.43 21.19
CA GLU A 355 -7.61 10.38 21.83
C GLU A 355 -8.36 9.75 23.01
N LYS A 356 -8.83 8.51 22.83
CA LYS A 356 -9.57 7.76 23.86
C LYS A 356 -8.64 7.04 24.83
N ASN A 357 -7.35 6.95 24.50
CA ASN A 357 -6.36 6.13 25.20
C ASN A 357 -6.84 4.67 25.39
N THR A 358 -7.48 4.10 24.37
CA THR A 358 -8.03 2.74 24.40
C THR A 358 -7.27 1.83 23.46
N ILE A 359 -6.99 0.61 23.90
CA ILE A 359 -6.31 -0.43 23.13
C ILE A 359 -7.20 -1.67 23.00
N VAL A 360 -7.34 -2.20 21.79
CA VAL A 360 -8.17 -3.38 21.50
C VAL A 360 -7.41 -4.32 20.56
N LYS A 361 -7.33 -5.59 20.93
CA LYS A 361 -6.79 -6.66 20.09
C LYS A 361 -7.93 -7.39 19.39
N VAL A 362 -7.81 -7.52 18.07
CA VAL A 362 -8.84 -8.09 17.20
C VAL A 362 -8.24 -9.22 16.37
N GLY A 363 -8.77 -10.43 16.54
CA GLY A 363 -8.38 -11.59 15.73
C GLY A 363 -8.89 -11.48 14.29
N ILE A 364 -8.09 -11.99 13.35
CA ILE A 364 -8.46 -12.10 11.93
C ILE A 364 -8.75 -13.57 11.63
N GLN A 365 -10.01 -13.87 11.37
CA GLN A 365 -10.48 -15.21 11.04
C GLN A 365 -10.18 -15.58 9.58
N GLY A 366 -9.85 -16.84 9.34
CA GLY A 366 -9.58 -17.38 8.00
C GLY A 366 -8.11 -17.31 7.56
N VAL A 367 -7.23 -16.81 8.42
CA VAL A 367 -5.77 -16.69 8.17
C VAL A 367 -4.92 -17.34 9.28
N GLU A 368 -5.53 -18.14 10.15
CA GLU A 368 -4.89 -18.75 11.33
C GLU A 368 -3.79 -19.75 10.95
N ALA A 369 -3.88 -20.35 9.75
CA ALA A 369 -2.88 -21.27 9.23
C ALA A 369 -1.57 -20.56 8.83
N PHE A 370 -1.61 -19.24 8.58
CA PHE A 370 -0.43 -18.48 8.19
C PHE A 370 0.34 -18.05 9.43
N LYS A 371 1.41 -18.79 9.74
CA LYS A 371 2.33 -18.50 10.86
C LYS A 371 3.63 -17.81 10.42
N CYS A 372 3.63 -17.23 9.21
CA CYS A 372 4.84 -16.76 8.54
C CYS A 372 5.25 -15.34 8.96
N PHE A 373 6.55 -15.04 8.89
CA PHE A 373 7.09 -13.69 9.01
C PHE A 373 6.84 -12.84 7.75
N ASP A 374 6.56 -13.46 6.60
CA ASP A 374 6.28 -12.79 5.33
C ASP A 374 4.79 -12.41 5.22
N CYS A 375 4.33 -11.64 6.21
CA CYS A 375 2.99 -11.04 6.22
C CYS A 375 3.12 -9.52 6.13
N SER A 376 2.36 -8.91 5.22
CA SER A 376 2.21 -7.45 5.13
C SER A 376 0.74 -7.09 5.26
N ILE A 377 0.46 -6.11 6.12
CA ILE A 377 -0.88 -5.54 6.29
C ILE A 377 -0.81 -4.08 5.87
N PHE A 378 -1.64 -3.70 4.92
CA PHE A 378 -1.75 -2.33 4.44
C PHE A 378 -3.14 -1.79 4.80
N LEU A 379 -3.18 -0.59 5.37
CA LEU A 379 -4.42 0.10 5.69
C LEU A 379 -4.95 0.86 4.47
N ASP A 380 -6.22 1.25 4.53
CA ASP A 380 -6.87 2.13 3.55
C ASP A 380 -6.79 1.62 2.10
N HIS A 381 -6.72 0.29 1.94
CA HIS A 381 -6.80 -0.34 0.64
C HIS A 381 -8.16 -0.07 0.00
N VAL A 382 -8.09 0.43 -1.23
CA VAL A 382 -9.25 0.65 -2.09
C VAL A 382 -9.38 -0.57 -3.01
N GLU A 383 -10.45 -1.34 -2.85
CA GLU A 383 -10.76 -2.39 -3.80
C GLU A 383 -11.10 -1.75 -5.15
N GLY A 384 -10.51 -2.28 -6.23
CA GLY A 384 -10.60 -1.67 -7.55
C GLY A 384 -10.84 -2.70 -8.64
N LEU A 385 -11.55 -2.29 -9.69
CA LEU A 385 -11.81 -3.11 -10.89
C LEU A 385 -10.89 -2.73 -12.05
N LYS A 386 -9.87 -1.89 -11.80
CA LYS A 386 -8.97 -1.41 -12.84
C LYS A 386 -8.27 -2.60 -13.50
N LEU A 387 -8.35 -2.66 -14.83
CA LEU A 387 -7.78 -3.72 -15.63
C LEU A 387 -6.31 -3.42 -15.88
N VAL A 388 -5.42 -4.19 -15.25
CA VAL A 388 -3.97 -3.94 -15.34
C VAL A 388 -3.45 -4.21 -16.76
N GLN A 389 -4.19 -4.98 -17.57
CA GLN A 389 -3.87 -5.27 -18.97
C GLN A 389 -4.16 -4.10 -19.93
N GLU A 390 -4.87 -3.07 -19.47
CA GLU A 390 -5.15 -1.87 -20.28
C GLU A 390 -4.02 -0.83 -20.19
N PHE A 391 -2.94 -1.14 -19.46
CA PHE A 391 -1.76 -0.28 -19.31
C PHE A 391 -0.71 -0.46 -20.40
#